data_AF-A0A196MG41-F1
#
_entry.id   AF-A0A196MG41-F1
#
_cell.length_a   1.000
_cell.length_b   1.000
_cell.length_c   1.000
_cell.angle_alpha   90.00
_cell.angle_beta   90.00
_cell.angle_gamma   90.00
#
_symmetry.space_group_name_H-M   'P 1'
#
loop_
_entity.id
_entity.type
_entity.pdbx_description
1 polymer ?
#
loop_
_entity_poly.entity_id
_entity_poly.type
_entity_poly.pdbx_seq_one_letter_code
_entity_poly.pdbx_strand_id
1 'polypeptide(L)' 'MTRVTLSPSDRERLRAALAQLPPLSRIVYLLHARDGRGFAEIAFLIGEDIHAVEIHLARALEQLLSALDGGADP' A
#
# COMPACT_ATOMS: atom_id res chain seq x y z
N MET A 1 14.80 1.29 -10.99
CA MET A 1 13.40 0.96 -10.66
C MET A 1 12.68 0.64 -11.95
N THR A 2 12.26 -0.61 -12.13
CA THR A 2 11.59 -1.09 -13.34
C THR A 2 10.22 -0.45 -13.46
N ARG A 3 9.94 0.28 -14.54
CA ARG A 3 8.59 0.75 -14.84
C ARG A 3 7.74 -0.47 -15.18
N VAL A 4 6.78 -0.78 -14.33
CA VAL A 4 5.72 -1.74 -14.63
C VAL A 4 4.59 -0.99 -15.32
N THR A 5 4.23 -1.41 -16.54
CA THR A 5 3.00 -0.96 -17.20
C THR A 5 1.84 -1.81 -16.70
N LEU A 6 0.99 -1.23 -15.86
CA LEU A 6 -0.24 -1.85 -15.39
C LEU A 6 -1.29 -1.81 -16.51
N SER A 7 -2.09 -2.87 -16.64
CA SER A 7 -3.27 -2.84 -17.50
C SER A 7 -4.30 -1.82 -16.95
N PRO A 8 -5.19 -1.27 -17.79
CA PRO A 8 -6.26 -0.38 -17.31
C PRO A 8 -7.12 -1.03 -16.22
N SER A 9 -7.41 -2.32 -16.35
CA SER A 9 -8.18 -3.10 -15.37
C SER A 9 -7.45 -3.25 -14.04
N ASP A 10 -6.15 -3.54 -14.06
CA ASP A 10 -5.35 -3.65 -12.83
C ASP A 10 -5.20 -2.30 -12.12
N ARG A 11 -5.14 -1.21 -12.90
CA ARG A 11 -5.12 0.14 -12.34
C ARG A 11 -6.42 0.46 -11.61
N GLU A 12 -7.57 0.05 -12.15
CA GLU A 12 -8.87 0.26 -11.51
C GLU A 12 -9.01 -0.59 -10.24
N ARG A 13 -8.57 -1.86 -10.28
CA ARG A 13 -8.53 -2.75 -9.10
C ARG A 13 -7.66 -2.18 -7.98
N LEU A 14 -6.45 -1.72 -8.30
CA LEU A 14 -5.59 -1.06 -7.32
C LEU A 14 -6.20 0.22 -6.76
N ARG A 15 -6.89 1.01 -7.59
CA ARG A 15 -7.57 2.22 -7.12
C ARG A 15 -8.68 1.87 -6.14
N ALA A 16 -9.49 0.87 -6.44
CA ALA A 16 -10.55 0.38 -5.57
C ALA A 16 -9.98 -0.18 -4.26
N ALA A 17 -8.90 -0.97 -4.33
CA ALA A 17 -8.24 -1.54 -3.16
C ALA A 17 -7.63 -0.46 -2.26
N LEU A 18 -6.94 0.54 -2.83
CA LEU A 18 -6.43 1.70 -2.09
C LEU A 18 -7.54 2.45 -1.34
N ALA A 19 -8.73 2.59 -1.96
CA ALA A 19 -9.88 3.24 -1.33
C ALA A 19 -10.47 2.44 -0.16
N GLN A 20 -10.28 1.11 -0.15
CA GLN A 20 -10.76 0.21 0.89
C GLN A 20 -9.75 -0.08 2.01
N LEU A 21 -8.48 0.33 1.85
CA LEU A 21 -7.48 0.13 2.90
C LEU A 21 -7.89 0.80 4.22
N PRO A 22 -7.58 0.19 5.37
CA PRO A 22 -7.66 0.87 6.66
C PRO A 22 -6.90 2.20 6.63
N PRO A 23 -7.39 3.28 7.29
CA PRO A 23 -6.82 4.61 7.15
C PRO A 23 -5.31 4.69 7.41
N LEU A 24 -4.83 4.09 8.52
CA LEU A 24 -3.41 4.09 8.86
C LEU A 24 -2.58 3.29 7.85
N SER A 25 -3.03 2.11 7.43
CA SER A 25 -2.36 1.31 6.40
C SER A 25 -2.25 2.05 5.07
N ARG A 26 -3.29 2.80 4.68
CA ARG A 26 -3.27 3.65 3.48
C ARG A 26 -2.26 4.78 3.60
N ILE A 27 -2.25 5.49 4.73
CA ILE A 27 -1.31 6.59 5.00
C ILE A 27 0.12 6.09 4.95
N VAL A 28 0.43 5.00 5.67
CA VAL A 28 1.76 4.39 5.70
C VAL A 28 2.21 3.99 4.31
N TYR A 29 1.35 3.30 3.54
CA TYR A 29 1.67 2.90 2.17
C TYR A 29 1.96 4.12 1.28
N LEU A 30 1.15 5.18 1.34
CA LEU A 30 1.34 6.36 0.50
C LEU A 30 2.63 7.11 0.87
N LEU A 31 2.89 7.34 2.16
CA LEU A 31 4.12 7.98 2.63
C LEU A 31 5.36 7.19 2.18
N HIS A 32 5.31 5.86 2.25
CA HIS A 32 6.41 5.02 1.82
C HIS A 32 6.58 4.98 0.30
N ALA A 33 5.52 4.60 -0.43
CA ALA A 33 5.58 4.32 -1.87
C ALA A 33 5.58 5.57 -2.75
N ARG A 34 4.89 6.63 -2.34
CA ARG A 34 4.81 7.89 -3.11
C ARG A 34 5.88 8.89 -2.68
N ASP A 35 6.06 9.03 -1.36
CA ASP A 35 6.90 10.09 -0.81
C ASP A 35 8.31 9.59 -0.41
N GLY A 36 8.58 8.28 -0.57
CA GLY A 36 9.89 7.68 -0.33
C GLY A 36 10.34 7.67 1.13
N ARG A 37 9.39 7.79 2.08
CA ARG A 37 9.67 7.93 3.50
C ARG A 37 10.10 6.60 4.13
N GLY A 38 11.10 6.64 5.01
CA GLY A 38 11.54 5.49 5.80
C GLY A 38 10.64 5.22 7.01
N PHE A 39 10.68 4.00 7.57
CA PHE A 39 9.76 3.60 8.65
C PHE A 39 9.89 4.46 9.91
N ALA A 40 11.10 4.84 10.31
CA ALA A 40 11.32 5.72 11.46
C ALA A 40 10.71 7.12 11.27
N GLU A 41 10.79 7.66 10.05
CA GLU A 41 10.20 8.97 9.73
C GLU A 41 8.67 8.88 9.71
N ILE A 42 8.12 7.82 9.14
CA ILE A 42 6.66 7.58 9.14
C ILE A 42 6.15 7.41 10.58
N ALA A 43 6.82 6.59 11.39
CA ALA A 43 6.48 6.36 12.80
C ALA A 43 6.39 7.69 13.57
N PHE A 44 7.41 8.54 13.41
CA PHE A 44 7.41 9.88 13.99
C PHE A 44 6.24 10.75 13.50
N LEU A 45 5.94 10.74 12.20
CA LEU A 45 4.87 11.57 11.61
C LEU A 45 3.47 11.17 12.08
N ILE A 46 3.22 9.88 12.32
CA ILE A 46 1.88 9.39 12.68
C ILE A 46 1.71 9.12 14.18
N GLY A 47 2.78 9.24 14.97
CA GLY A 47 2.74 9.03 16.42
C GLY A 47 2.66 7.56 16.85
N GLU A 48 3.21 6.65 16.04
CA GLU A 48 3.24 5.21 16.27
C GLU A 48 4.69 4.72 16.42
N ASP A 49 4.89 3.49 16.89
CA ASP A 49 6.20 2.86 16.86
C ASP A 49 6.54 2.25 15.48
N ILE A 50 7.83 1.97 15.24
CA ILE A 50 8.32 1.45 13.96
C ILE A 50 7.68 0.10 13.63
N HIS A 51 7.46 -0.76 14.62
CA HIS A 51 6.88 -2.08 14.41
C HIS A 51 5.40 -1.99 14.00
N ALA A 52 4.64 -1.07 14.58
CA ALA A 52 3.29 -0.76 14.14
C ALA A 52 3.25 -0.28 12.67
N VAL A 53 4.20 0.56 12.26
CA VAL A 53 4.35 1.00 10.86
C VAL A 53 4.62 -0.19 9.93
N GLU A 54 5.51 -1.11 10.29
CA GLU A 54 5.79 -2.32 9.52
C GLU A 54 4.54 -3.19 9.34
N ILE A 55 3.75 -3.39 10.41
CA ILE A 55 2.49 -4.13 10.36
C ILE A 55 1.49 -3.43 9.44
N HIS A 56 1.35 -2.10 9.55
CA HIS A 56 0.45 -1.33 8.70
C HIS A 56 0.82 -1.43 7.22
N LEU A 57 2.11 -1.39 6.90
CA LEU A 57 2.61 -1.54 5.54
C LEU A 57 2.40 -2.96 5.02
N ALA A 58 2.72 -3.99 5.81
CA ALA A 58 2.51 -5.39 5.43
C ALA A 58 1.05 -5.67 5.08
N ARG A 59 0.11 -5.22 5.93
CA ARG A 59 -1.34 -5.33 5.67
C ARG A 59 -1.76 -4.58 4.40
N ALA A 60 -1.21 -3.39 4.16
CA ALA A 60 -1.50 -2.64 2.95
C ALA A 60 -1.05 -3.40 1.70
N LEU A 61 0.17 -3.94 1.71
CA LEU A 61 0.73 -4.70 0.60
C LEU A 61 -0.06 -5.99 0.34
N GLU A 62 -0.42 -6.74 1.39
CA GLU A 62 -1.23 -7.96 1.27
C GLU A 62 -2.57 -7.69 0.57
N GLN A 63 -3.30 -6.66 1.01
CA GLN A 63 -4.58 -6.31 0.42
C GLN A 63 -4.46 -5.79 -1.03
N LEU A 64 -3.40 -5.01 -1.32
CA LEU A 64 -3.16 -4.50 -2.68
C LEU A 64 -2.74 -5.61 -3.65
N LEU A 65 -1.91 -6.55 -3.20
CA LEU A 65 -1.51 -7.72 -4.00
C LEU A 65 -2.70 -8.65 -4.25
N SER A 66 -3.49 -8.95 -3.21
CA SER A 66 -4.70 -9.77 -3.34
C SER A 66 -5.69 -9.20 -4.35
N ALA A 67 -5.82 -7.86 -4.42
CA ALA A 67 -6.68 -7.21 -5.40
C ALA A 67 -6.20 -7.34 -6.86
N LEU A 68 -4.90 -7.53 -7.07
CA LEU A 68 -4.33 -7.81 -8.38
C LEU A 68 -4.47 -9.29 -8.76
N ASP A 69 -4.22 -10.19 -7.80
CA ASP A 69 -4.30 -11.64 -8.01
C ASP A 69 -5.74 -12.12 -8.24
N GLY A 70 -6.72 -11.54 -7.54
CA GLY A 70 -8.14 -11.83 -7.72
C GLY A 70 -8.72 -11.35 -9.06
N GLY A 71 -7.89 -10.74 -9.91
CA GLY A 71 -8.24 -10.30 -11.25
C GLY A 71 -7.90 -11.29 -12.37
N ALA A 72 -7.19 -12.37 -12.06
CA ALA A 72 -7.01 -13.53 -12.92
C ALA A 72 -8.26 -14.42 -12.81
N ASP A 73 -9.24 -14.17 -13.67
CA ASP A 73 -10.36 -15.10 -13.87
C ASP A 73 -9.79 -16.44 -14.42
N PRO A 74 -10.26 -17.62 -13.97
CA PRO A 74 -9.96 -18.92 -14.59
C PRO A 74 -10.40 -19.03 -16.07
#